data_AF-A0A6V8LF30-F1
#
_entry.id   AF-A0A6V8LF30-F1
#
_cell.length_a   1.000
_cell.length_b   1.000
_cell.length_c   1.000
_cell.angle_alpha   90.00
_cell.angle_beta   90.00
_cell.angle_gamma   90.00
#
_symmetry.space_group_name_H-M   'P 1'
#
loop_
_entity.id
_entity.type
_entity.pdbx_description
1 polymer ?
#
loop_
_entity_poly.entity_id
_entity_poly.type
_entity_poly.pdbx_seq_one_letter_code
_entity_poly.pdbx_strand_id
1 'polypeptide(L)' 'MGDAPAFYGGQKVNQVFADINSTINLSFQWPPFLDRAVTDWTETVGKSLADKSDTVVALDQWQTRLTTFAKSQGFTVQAS' A
#
# COMPACT_ATOMS: atom_id res chain seq x y z
N MET A 1 -20.12 -28.16 1.46
CA MET A 1 -18.88 -27.91 2.25
C MET A 1 -17.78 -27.56 1.26
N GLY A 2 -17.01 -26.51 1.54
CA GLY A 2 -16.18 -25.78 0.56
C GLY A 2 -15.31 -26.67 -0.33
N ASP A 3 -15.32 -26.34 -1.62
CA ASP A 3 -14.51 -26.97 -2.66
C ASP A 3 -13.02 -26.98 -2.26
N ALA A 4 -12.30 -28.04 -2.61
CA ALA A 4 -10.91 -28.26 -2.25
C ALA A 4 -10.08 -28.57 -3.51
N PRO A 5 -9.81 -27.56 -4.35
CA PRO A 5 -9.20 -27.79 -5.65
C PRO A 5 -7.78 -28.36 -5.53
N ALA A 6 -7.45 -29.35 -6.37
CA ALA A 6 -6.11 -29.93 -6.41
C ALA A 6 -5.02 -28.91 -6.76
N PHE A 7 -5.37 -27.86 -7.50
CA PHE A 7 -4.48 -26.73 -7.81
C PHE A 7 -3.89 -26.08 -6.54
N TYR A 8 -4.67 -26.00 -5.46
CA TYR A 8 -4.25 -25.49 -4.17
C TYR A 8 -3.81 -26.59 -3.19
N GLY A 9 -3.46 -27.79 -3.69
CA GLY A 9 -3.06 -28.92 -2.85
C GLY A 9 -4.16 -29.41 -1.90
N GLY A 10 -5.44 -29.24 -2.28
CA GLY A 10 -6.59 -29.63 -1.44
C GLY A 10 -6.95 -28.61 -0.35
N GLN A 11 -6.39 -27.40 -0.37
CA GLN A 11 -6.78 -26.34 0.53
C GLN A 11 -8.21 -25.86 0.27
N LYS A 12 -8.99 -25.67 1.35
CA LYS A 12 -10.30 -25.01 1.32
C LYS A 12 -10.13 -23.48 1.20
N VAL A 13 -9.62 -23.02 0.05
CA VAL A 13 -9.17 -21.64 -0.14
C VAL A 13 -10.26 -20.59 0.14
N ASN A 14 -11.51 -20.88 -0.19
CA ASN A 14 -12.63 -19.96 0.08
C ASN A 14 -12.90 -19.79 1.58
N GLN A 15 -12.66 -20.82 2.39
CA GLN A 15 -12.76 -20.69 3.85
C GLN A 15 -11.65 -19.77 4.37
N VAL A 16 -10.43 -19.93 3.86
CA VAL A 16 -9.31 -19.05 4.22
C VAL A 16 -9.61 -17.60 3.89
N PHE A 17 -10.15 -17.32 2.69
CA PHE A 17 -10.56 -15.96 2.31
C PHE A 17 -11.68 -15.40 3.18
N ALA A 18 -12.66 -16.21 3.57
CA ALA A 18 -13.73 -15.81 4.48
C ALA A 18 -13.19 -15.47 5.88
N ASP A 19 -12.24 -16.26 6.39
CA ASP A 19 -11.65 -16.05 7.71
C ASP A 19 -10.78 -14.76 7.74
N ILE A 20 -10.07 -14.46 6.66
CA ILE A 20 -9.26 -13.22 6.51
C ILE A 20 -10.13 -11.95 6.58
N ASN A 21 -11.41 -12.01 6.19
CA ASN A 21 -12.30 -10.85 6.28
C ASN A 21 -12.39 -10.26 7.70
N SER A 22 -12.25 -11.11 8.72
CA SER A 22 -12.27 -10.69 10.13
C SER A 22 -11.00 -9.96 10.58
N THR A 23 -9.90 -10.03 9.80
CA THR A 23 -8.60 -9.44 10.15
C THR A 23 -8.35 -8.09 9.47
N ILE A 24 -9.31 -7.58 8.69
CA ILE A 24 -9.17 -6.33 7.95
C ILE A 24 -9.21 -5.14 8.93
N ASN A 25 -8.22 -4.25 8.83
CA ASN A 25 -8.23 -2.98 9.55
C ASN A 25 -9.16 -1.97 8.84
N LEU A 26 -10.33 -1.73 9.43
CA LEU A 26 -11.34 -0.81 8.87
C LEU A 26 -11.00 0.68 9.06
N SER A 27 -9.95 1.01 9.81
CA SER A 27 -9.55 2.41 10.08
C SER A 27 -8.57 2.98 9.05
N PHE A 28 -8.09 2.16 8.11
CA PHE A 28 -7.22 2.62 7.03
C PHE A 28 -7.97 3.58 6.10
N GLN A 29 -7.29 4.63 5.64
CA GLN A 29 -7.83 5.61 4.69
C GLN A 29 -6.86 5.82 3.53
N TRP A 30 -7.41 5.96 2.34
CA TRP A 30 -6.64 6.35 1.16
C TRP A 30 -6.36 7.86 1.17
N PRO A 31 -5.22 8.31 0.63
CA PRO A 31 -4.99 9.73 0.43
C PRO A 31 -5.98 10.29 -0.60
N PRO A 32 -6.37 11.57 -0.49
CA PRO A 32 -7.32 12.21 -1.41
C PRO A 32 -6.75 12.46 -2.82
N PHE A 33 -5.49 12.08 -3.05
CA PHE A 33 -4.75 12.18 -4.32
C PHE A 33 -4.04 10.86 -4.62
N LEU A 34 -4.80 9.76 -4.64
CA LEU A 34 -4.27 8.39 -4.76
C LEU A 34 -3.36 8.19 -5.98
N ASP A 35 -3.73 8.71 -7.15
CA ASP A 35 -2.91 8.58 -8.36
C ASP A 35 -1.51 9.16 -8.15
N ARG A 36 -1.43 10.34 -7.52
CA ARG A 36 -0.14 10.96 -7.19
C ARG A 36 0.67 10.11 -6.21
N ALA A 37 0.01 9.55 -5.19
CA ALA A 37 0.66 8.68 -4.21
C ALA A 37 1.26 7.43 -4.86
N VAL A 38 0.53 6.78 -5.78
CA VAL A 38 0.99 5.59 -6.51
C VAL A 38 2.11 5.91 -7.49
N THR A 39 2.02 7.03 -8.22
CA THR A 39 3.10 7.48 -9.11
C THR A 39 4.38 7.75 -8.31
N ASP A 40 4.31 8.57 -7.26
CA ASP A 40 5.49 8.90 -6.46
C ASP A 40 6.06 7.64 -5.75
N TRP A 41 5.22 6.67 -5.36
CA TRP A 41 5.69 5.41 -4.77
C TRP A 41 6.55 4.61 -5.76
N THR A 42 6.11 4.53 -7.02
CA THR A 42 6.82 3.81 -8.08
C THR A 42 8.19 4.43 -8.33
N GLU A 43 8.27 5.76 -8.39
CA GLU A 43 9.51 6.51 -8.64
C GLU A 43 10.50 6.50 -7.47
N THR A 44 10.04 6.23 -6.25
CA THR A 44 10.85 6.24 -5.03
C THR A 44 11.04 4.84 -4.47
N VAL A 45 10.07 4.34 -3.70
CA VAL A 45 10.10 3.04 -3.04
C VAL A 45 10.26 1.91 -4.05
N GLY A 46 9.45 1.90 -5.11
CA GLY A 46 9.52 0.89 -6.17
C GLY A 46 10.91 0.83 -6.82
N LYS A 47 11.48 1.99 -7.13
CA LYS A 47 12.84 2.11 -7.64
C LYS A 47 13.89 1.60 -6.66
N SER A 48 13.76 1.90 -5.36
CA SER A 48 14.69 1.40 -4.34
C SER A 48 14.71 -0.14 -4.25
N LEU A 49 13.54 -0.77 -4.38
CA LEU A 49 13.42 -2.22 -4.37
C LEU A 49 14.06 -2.83 -5.62
N ALA A 50 13.83 -2.23 -6.79
CA ALA A 50 14.42 -2.66 -8.05
C ALA A 50 15.96 -2.52 -8.04
N ASP A 51 16.46 -1.40 -7.53
CA ASP A 51 17.88 -1.06 -7.48
C ASP A 51 18.60 -1.68 -6.26
N LYS A 52 17.87 -2.35 -5.35
CA LYS A 52 18.35 -2.91 -4.07
C LYS A 52 19.07 -1.87 -3.21
N SER A 53 18.55 -0.65 -3.19
CA SER A 53 19.06 0.46 -2.37
C SER A 53 18.24 0.64 -1.09
N ASP A 54 18.57 1.67 -0.31
CA ASP A 54 17.92 1.92 0.98
C ASP A 54 16.45 2.34 0.82
N THR A 55 15.54 1.41 1.13
CA THR A 55 14.09 1.63 1.08
C THR A 55 13.59 2.57 2.17
N VAL A 56 14.28 2.68 3.32
CA VAL A 56 13.89 3.61 4.38
C VAL A 56 14.10 5.05 3.91
N VAL A 57 15.24 5.31 3.25
CA VAL A 57 15.49 6.61 2.62
C VAL A 57 14.48 6.90 1.52
N ALA A 58 14.11 5.89 0.71
CA ALA A 58 13.11 6.07 -0.33
C ALA A 58 11.69 6.36 0.22
N LEU A 59 11.32 5.78 1.36
CA LEU A 59 10.06 6.07 2.05
C LEU A 59 10.01 7.54 2.53
N ASP A 60 11.11 8.07 3.06
CA ASP A 60 11.19 9.48 3.46
C ASP A 60 11.04 10.42 2.25
N GLN A 61 11.67 10.06 1.12
CA GLN A 61 11.51 10.78 -0.14
C GLN A 61 10.06 10.76 -0.62
N TRP A 62 9.38 9.61 -0.53
CA TRP A 62 7.98 9.47 -0.90
C TRP A 62 7.07 10.37 -0.05
N GLN A 63 7.25 10.35 1.28
CA GLN A 63 6.50 11.20 2.21
C GLN A 63 6.75 12.69 1.92
N THR A 64 8.00 13.08 1.69
CA THR A 64 8.36 14.48 1.38
C THR A 64 7.69 14.95 0.09
N ARG A 65 7.69 14.12 -0.96
CA ARG A 65 7.01 14.45 -2.24
C ARG A 65 5.51 14.61 -2.05
N LEU A 66 4.86 13.68 -1.35
CA LEU A 66 3.42 13.73 -1.13
C LEU A 66 2.99 14.92 -0.29
N THR A 67 3.69 15.20 0.80
CA THR A 67 3.35 16.33 1.67
C THR A 67 3.60 17.67 0.99
N THR A 68 4.64 17.77 0.14
CA THR A 68 4.89 18.95 -0.71
C THR A 68 3.77 19.14 -1.73
N PHE A 69 3.37 18.08 -2.42
CA PHE A 69 2.26 18.12 -3.36
C PHE A 69 0.95 18.52 -2.66
N ALA A 70 0.61 17.89 -1.53
CA ALA A 70 -0.60 18.19 -0.79
C ALA A 70 -0.67 19.69 -0.40
N LYS A 71 0.43 20.24 0.12
CA LYS A 71 0.52 21.67 0.44
C LYS A 71 0.31 22.56 -0.79
N SER A 72 0.88 22.20 -1.95
CA SER A 72 0.70 22.96 -3.20
C SER A 72 -0.73 22.91 -3.74
N GLN A 73 -1.48 21.86 -3.40
CA GLN A 73 -2.90 21.71 -3.71
C GLN A 73 -3.83 22.35 -2.65
N GLY A 74 -3.29 23.06 -1.66
CA GLY A 74 -4.06 23.77 -0.64
C GLY A 74 -4.48 22.91 0.57
N PHE A 75 -4.00 21.66 0.67
CA PHE A 75 -4.23 20.86 1.88
C PHE A 75 -3.36 21.38 3.04
N THR A 76 -3.96 21.42 4.24
CA THR A 76 -3.19 21.56 5.48
C THR A 76 -2.61 20.20 5.84
N VAL A 77 -1.28 20.09 5.86
CA VAL A 77 -0.57 18.87 6.24
C VAL A 77 -0.04 19.04 7.66
N GLN A 78 -0.45 18.15 8.56
CA GLN A 78 0.11 18.11 9.91
C GLN A 78 1.50 17.46 9.88
N ALA A 79 2.43 18.00 10.68
CA ALA A 79 3.68 17.30 10.94
C ALA A 79 3.37 16.03 11.74
N SER A 80 3.94 14.91 11.30
CA SER A 80 3.99 13.64 12.01
C SER A 80 5.11 13.63 13.04
#